data_AF-A0A0J8DEK6-F1
#
_entry.id   AF-A0A0J8DEK6-F1
#
_cell.length_a   1.000
_cell.length_b   1.000
_cell.length_c   1.000
_cell.angle_alpha   90.00
_cell.angle_beta   90.00
_cell.angle_gamma   90.00
#
_symmetry.space_group_name_H-M   'P 1'
#
loop_
_entity.id
_entity.type
_entity.pdbx_description
1 polymer ?
#
loop_
_entity_poly.entity_id
_entity_poly.type
_entity_poly.pdbx_seq_one_letter_code
_entity_poly.pdbx_strand_id
1 'polypeptide(L)'
;MYIFHIMGLIYRERGEKDKMGRRLLGVVVSCIIMLSLTLKVSEAKTISNPDLIKVGLKSLQASSLSVALEGHYKINGVLTENKNITFSVNGNKVQYNGALYDEVYLEPAVSSSKITTVASGKTNRYGGIIQLKVSGGKILPVNYIDMQSYLKGVLPYEISNSYPIEAIKSQAITSRTFALSNLNKHKSEGINLCDTTNCQVYKGENSSYKNIEKAVEETKNMVLTYNGSLASVTFGASNGGYTESSLNIWGSNYSYLPVIEDKYDKNPWPESKVHTTASIDTLLKSKGYLKSDERFLKFGEVVKNSSSRVSEMEVIYSDRSGSQSTKLLKKEEPRWTFGLRSMLFNVNYNDKNSTYTFSGSGYGHGVGMSQLGAKARAEAGHKYINILGFYFPSTIIEVVNTSEGEKPILPPLNPSPTKPESSNKPTTSKDNILSQVGKRGSLVKEIQGSLNYLGYNAGVADGIFGNNTAKAVKAFQKAEKLSQTGIVYESTKNLLDKRVNEKKKPNSKPIIVNKVIAKSGSRGQIVKEIQAMLNRLGYNVGKVDGIYGKNTVKGVSSFQRAKKLSQTGSVDQATYNLLKK
;
A
#
# COMPACT_ATOMS: atom_id res chain seq x y z
N MET A 1 -9.90 62.90 -66.64
CA MET A 1 -9.88 61.43 -66.69
C MET A 1 -8.45 60.90 -66.42
N TYR A 2 -7.69 61.21 -65.36
CA TYR A 2 -7.90 61.66 -63.97
C TYR A 2 -9.04 60.92 -63.23
N ILE A 3 -8.66 60.24 -62.14
CA ILE A 3 -9.52 59.61 -61.10
C ILE A 3 -9.79 58.08 -61.19
N PHE A 4 -9.04 57.27 -61.96
CA PHE A 4 -9.12 55.79 -61.79
C PHE A 4 -7.80 54.99 -61.81
N HIS A 5 -6.62 55.63 -61.77
CA HIS A 5 -5.34 54.90 -61.81
C HIS A 5 -4.41 55.10 -60.61
N ILE A 6 -4.86 55.75 -59.52
CA ILE A 6 -4.07 55.94 -58.29
C ILE A 6 -4.70 55.27 -57.06
N MET A 7 -5.87 54.62 -57.17
CA MET A 7 -6.45 53.80 -56.08
C MET A 7 -6.10 52.31 -56.14
N GLY A 8 -5.46 51.82 -57.22
CA GLY A 8 -5.08 50.41 -57.36
C GLY A 8 -3.74 50.01 -56.73
N LEU A 9 -2.87 50.97 -56.40
CA LEU A 9 -1.51 50.69 -55.90
C LEU A 9 -1.33 50.92 -54.39
N ILE A 10 -2.34 51.43 -53.68
CA ILE A 10 -2.30 51.56 -52.20
C ILE A 10 -2.97 50.36 -51.50
N TYR A 11 -3.71 49.50 -52.22
CA TYR A 11 -4.33 48.28 -51.67
C TYR A 11 -3.51 46.99 -51.84
N ARG A 12 -2.34 47.06 -52.50
CA ARG A 12 -1.44 45.89 -52.71
C ARG A 12 -0.10 45.98 -51.97
N GLU A 13 0.00 46.84 -50.95
CA GLU A 13 1.13 46.84 -49.99
C GLU A 13 0.68 46.82 -48.51
N ARG A 14 -0.63 46.90 -48.23
CA ARG A 14 -1.18 46.72 -46.87
C ARG A 14 -1.57 45.27 -46.53
N GLY A 15 -1.64 44.38 -47.52
CA GLY A 15 -2.07 42.98 -47.34
C GLY A 15 -1.00 41.99 -46.87
N GLU A 16 0.30 42.32 -47.01
CA GLU A 16 1.39 41.42 -46.60
C GLU A 16 2.03 41.79 -45.26
N LYS A 17 2.05 43.08 -44.87
CA LYS A 17 2.50 43.50 -43.53
C LYS A 17 1.52 43.05 -42.43
N ASP A 18 0.24 42.88 -42.74
CA ASP A 18 -0.79 42.48 -41.77
C ASP A 18 -0.88 40.95 -41.58
N LYS A 19 -0.38 40.15 -42.54
CA LYS A 19 -0.20 38.70 -42.38
C LYS A 19 1.06 38.34 -41.60
N MET A 20 2.13 39.14 -41.73
CA MET A 20 3.35 38.96 -40.92
C MET A 20 3.14 39.47 -39.48
N GLY A 21 2.43 40.58 -39.30
CA GLY A 21 2.05 41.10 -37.98
C GLY A 21 1.14 40.16 -37.20
N ARG A 22 0.15 39.50 -37.83
CA ARG A 22 -0.71 38.50 -37.16
C ARG A 22 0.00 37.18 -36.87
N ARG A 23 1.01 36.79 -37.67
CA ARG A 23 1.86 35.63 -37.37
C ARG A 23 2.87 35.93 -36.25
N LEU A 24 3.43 37.14 -36.18
CA LEU A 24 4.29 37.56 -35.06
C LEU A 24 3.48 37.78 -33.78
N LEU A 25 2.29 38.37 -33.85
CA LEU A 25 1.41 38.57 -32.69
C LEU A 25 0.82 37.24 -32.20
N GLY A 26 0.56 36.27 -33.09
CA GLY A 26 0.19 34.90 -32.71
C GLY A 26 1.32 34.14 -32.02
N VAL A 27 2.58 34.34 -32.45
CA VAL A 27 3.75 33.72 -31.81
C VAL A 27 4.12 34.43 -30.50
N VAL A 28 3.99 35.75 -30.41
CA VAL A 28 4.29 36.52 -29.18
C VAL A 28 3.17 36.39 -28.14
N VAL A 29 1.90 36.31 -28.52
CA VAL A 29 0.79 36.01 -27.59
C VAL A 29 0.81 34.54 -27.18
N SER A 30 1.28 33.62 -28.03
CA SER A 30 1.53 32.23 -27.61
C SER A 30 2.74 32.10 -26.68
N CYS A 31 3.78 32.94 -26.83
CA CYS A 31 4.91 33.01 -25.90
C CYS A 31 4.59 33.75 -24.59
N ILE A 32 3.69 34.73 -24.58
CA ILE A 32 3.29 35.47 -23.36
C ILE A 32 2.21 34.72 -22.57
N ILE A 33 1.33 33.94 -23.22
CA ILE A 33 0.43 32.99 -22.51
C ILE A 33 1.21 31.76 -21.99
N MET A 34 2.38 31.46 -22.55
CA MET A 34 3.35 30.48 -22.01
C MET A 34 4.23 31.02 -20.85
N LEU A 35 4.21 32.34 -20.58
CA LEU A 35 5.10 32.96 -19.58
C LEU A 35 4.35 33.67 -18.43
N SER A 36 3.05 33.42 -18.28
CA SER A 36 2.28 33.90 -17.12
C SER A 36 1.30 32.88 -16.54
N LEU A 37 1.46 31.59 -16.84
CA LEU A 37 1.19 30.58 -15.82
C LEU A 37 2.31 30.69 -14.80
N THR A 38 2.18 31.65 -13.87
CA THR A 38 2.74 31.47 -12.55
C THR A 38 2.25 30.10 -12.10
N LEU A 39 3.16 29.12 -12.14
CA LEU A 39 3.04 27.91 -11.36
C LEU A 39 2.61 28.39 -9.99
N LYS A 40 1.33 28.20 -9.66
CA LYS A 40 1.03 27.88 -8.27
C LYS A 40 1.91 26.68 -8.03
N VAL A 41 3.01 26.91 -7.30
CA VAL A 41 3.70 25.87 -6.59
C VAL A 41 2.62 25.29 -5.70
N SER A 42 1.90 24.29 -6.21
CA SER A 42 1.20 23.38 -5.33
C SER A 42 2.31 22.82 -4.48
N GLU A 43 2.19 22.97 -3.16
CA GLU A 43 3.07 22.34 -2.20
C GLU A 43 3.39 20.93 -2.72
N ALA A 44 4.67 20.68 -3.03
CA ALA A 44 5.11 19.36 -3.39
C ALA A 44 4.64 18.45 -2.26
N LYS A 45 3.75 17.51 -2.57
CA LYS A 45 3.26 16.55 -1.60
C LYS A 45 4.49 15.80 -1.12
N THR A 46 4.96 16.07 0.10
CA THR A 46 6.15 15.40 0.64
C THR A 46 5.89 13.90 0.64
N ILE A 47 6.50 13.17 -0.29
CA ILE A 47 6.42 11.71 -0.32
C ILE A 47 7.28 11.24 0.85
N SER A 48 6.62 10.82 1.93
CA SER A 48 7.30 10.36 3.13
C SER A 48 7.98 9.02 2.87
N ASN A 49 9.31 8.96 3.00
CA ASN A 49 10.04 7.70 3.12
C ASN A 49 10.09 7.32 4.61
N PRO A 50 9.45 6.21 5.05
CA PRO A 50 9.49 5.81 6.45
C PRO A 50 10.90 5.42 6.88
N ASP A 51 11.26 5.75 8.12
CA ASP A 51 12.57 5.41 8.69
C ASP A 51 12.83 3.90 8.72
N LEU A 52 11.79 3.11 9.01
CA LEU A 52 11.81 1.65 8.92
C LEU A 52 10.54 1.13 8.25
N ILE A 53 10.72 0.12 7.38
CA ILE A 53 9.64 -0.69 6.83
C ILE A 53 9.56 -2.03 7.55
N LYS A 54 8.35 -2.60 7.64
CA LYS A 54 8.08 -3.91 8.25
C LYS A 54 7.91 -4.98 7.18
N VAL A 55 8.91 -5.83 7.01
CA VAL A 55 8.89 -6.94 6.06
C VAL A 55 8.58 -8.25 6.79
N GLY A 56 7.42 -8.84 6.54
CA GLY A 56 7.10 -10.17 7.07
C GLY A 56 7.85 -11.26 6.33
N LEU A 57 8.68 -12.01 7.04
CA LEU A 57 9.46 -13.12 6.50
C LEU A 57 8.59 -14.39 6.41
N LYS A 58 7.60 -14.36 5.51
CA LYS A 58 6.64 -15.45 5.31
C LYS A 58 7.33 -16.74 4.88
N SER A 59 8.46 -16.65 4.17
CA SER A 59 9.25 -17.82 3.79
C SER A 59 9.89 -18.54 4.99
N LEU A 60 10.01 -17.87 6.14
CA LEU A 60 10.57 -18.41 7.38
C LEU A 60 9.50 -18.81 8.40
N GLN A 61 8.21 -18.77 8.05
CA GLN A 61 7.14 -19.14 8.98
C GLN A 61 7.21 -20.63 9.36
N ALA A 62 7.39 -20.89 10.65
CA ALA A 62 7.52 -22.24 11.18
C ALA A 62 7.00 -22.33 12.62
N SER A 63 6.71 -23.55 13.08
CA SER A 63 6.33 -23.80 14.49
C SER A 63 7.53 -23.66 15.44
N SER A 64 8.75 -23.76 14.90
CA SER A 64 10.01 -23.53 15.60
C SER A 64 10.96 -22.81 14.65
N LEU A 65 11.71 -21.83 15.16
CA LEU A 65 12.64 -21.01 14.40
C LEU A 65 13.97 -20.92 15.14
N SER A 66 15.03 -21.41 14.51
CA SER A 66 16.41 -21.23 15.00
C SER A 66 17.08 -20.07 14.27
N VAL A 67 17.72 -19.20 15.05
CA VAL A 67 18.49 -18.06 14.55
C VAL A 67 19.86 -18.05 15.21
N ALA A 68 20.88 -17.58 14.49
CA ALA A 68 22.20 -17.28 15.01
C ALA A 68 22.36 -15.76 15.11
N LEU A 69 22.69 -15.27 16.30
CA LEU A 69 23.04 -13.87 16.51
C LEU A 69 24.52 -13.69 16.19
N GLU A 70 24.84 -12.83 15.24
CA GLU A 70 26.21 -12.43 14.90
C GLU A 70 26.41 -10.99 15.38
N GLY A 71 27.27 -10.81 16.40
CA GLY A 71 27.45 -9.54 17.10
C GLY A 71 26.51 -9.38 18.30
N HIS A 72 26.18 -8.13 18.61
CA HIS A 72 25.52 -7.74 19.85
C HIS A 72 24.04 -7.43 19.63
N TYR A 73 23.16 -8.07 20.41
CA TYR A 73 21.71 -7.88 20.35
C TYR A 73 21.10 -7.68 21.73
N LYS A 74 20.02 -6.92 21.83
CA LYS A 74 19.13 -6.89 22.97
C LYS A 74 17.90 -7.73 22.64
N ILE A 75 17.65 -8.76 23.43
CA ILE A 75 16.42 -9.56 23.34
C ILE A 75 15.50 -9.08 24.44
N ASN A 76 14.43 -8.38 24.06
CA ASN A 76 13.52 -7.71 25.00
C ASN A 76 14.28 -6.88 26.06
N GLY A 77 15.35 -6.19 25.66
CA GLY A 77 16.18 -5.34 26.52
C GLY A 77 17.40 -6.02 27.15
N VAL A 78 17.51 -7.35 27.13
CA VAL A 78 18.66 -8.08 27.69
C VAL A 78 19.75 -8.28 26.64
N LEU A 79 20.96 -7.77 26.90
CA LEU A 79 22.10 -7.94 26.02
C LEU A 79 22.48 -9.42 25.88
N THR A 80 22.59 -9.89 24.64
CA THR A 80 22.90 -11.26 24.24
C THR A 80 23.79 -11.21 23.00
N GLU A 81 24.82 -12.05 22.95
CA GLU A 81 25.87 -11.96 21.93
C GLU A 81 26.25 -13.34 21.41
N ASN A 82 26.55 -13.43 20.11
CA ASN A 82 27.18 -14.60 19.47
C ASN A 82 26.57 -15.95 19.88
N LYS A 83 25.25 -16.06 19.74
CA LYS A 83 24.47 -17.18 20.29
C LYS A 83 23.47 -17.73 19.27
N ASN A 84 23.39 -19.05 19.21
CA ASN A 84 22.30 -19.75 18.54
C ASN A 84 21.10 -19.83 19.47
N ILE A 85 19.93 -19.43 18.98
CA ILE A 85 18.70 -19.36 19.76
C ILE A 85 17.57 -20.00 18.98
N THR A 86 16.78 -20.83 19.66
CA THR A 86 15.56 -21.40 19.12
C THR A 86 14.34 -20.82 19.82
N PHE A 87 13.37 -20.42 19.01
CA PHE A 87 12.05 -19.96 19.42
C PHE A 87 11.02 -20.98 18.98
N SER A 88 9.99 -21.24 19.78
CA SER A 88 8.89 -22.15 19.41
C SER A 88 7.52 -21.52 19.64
N VAL A 89 6.49 -22.05 18.99
CA VAL A 89 5.10 -21.68 19.27
C VAL A 89 4.60 -22.49 20.46
N ASN A 90 3.93 -21.82 21.40
CA ASN A 90 3.12 -22.45 22.42
C ASN A 90 1.78 -21.71 22.52
N GLY A 91 0.70 -22.37 22.07
CA GLY A 91 -0.59 -21.73 21.86
C GLY A 91 -0.48 -20.56 20.87
N ASN A 92 -0.85 -19.36 21.33
CA ASN A 92 -0.73 -18.13 20.52
C ASN A 92 0.46 -17.25 20.96
N LYS A 93 1.47 -17.83 21.62
CA LYS A 93 2.64 -17.13 22.16
C LYS A 93 3.95 -17.69 21.61
N VAL A 94 4.96 -16.84 21.56
CA VAL A 94 6.36 -17.22 21.28
C VAL A 94 7.00 -17.69 22.58
N GLN A 95 7.52 -18.90 22.59
CA GLN A 95 8.27 -19.46 23.71
C GLN A 95 9.77 -19.24 23.50
N TYR A 96 10.43 -18.71 24.52
CA TYR A 96 11.87 -18.45 24.56
C TYR A 96 12.40 -18.58 25.99
N ASN A 97 13.52 -19.30 26.18
CA ASN A 97 14.12 -19.58 27.49
C ASN A 97 13.10 -20.04 28.56
N GLY A 98 12.17 -20.91 28.15
CA GLY A 98 11.13 -21.44 29.05
C GLY A 98 9.97 -20.49 29.33
N ALA A 99 9.98 -19.25 28.86
CA ALA A 99 8.90 -18.29 29.07
C ALA A 99 8.08 -18.01 27.81
N LEU A 100 6.84 -17.53 28.01
CA LEU A 100 5.90 -17.20 26.94
C LEU A 100 5.76 -15.70 26.74
N TYR A 101 5.89 -15.26 25.49
CA TYR A 101 5.81 -13.87 25.07
C TYR A 101 4.75 -13.69 23.99
N ASP A 102 4.02 -12.59 24.00
CA ASP A 102 3.15 -12.24 22.87
C ASP A 102 4.00 -11.92 21.64
N GLU A 103 5.12 -11.22 21.86
CA GLU A 103 6.10 -10.84 20.85
C GLU A 103 7.51 -10.85 21.46
N VAL A 104 8.52 -11.18 20.65
CA VAL A 104 9.95 -11.07 21.04
C VAL A 104 10.66 -10.15 20.06
N TYR A 105 11.45 -9.21 20.57
CA TYR A 105 12.23 -8.28 19.76
C TYR A 105 13.71 -8.62 19.88
N LEU A 106 14.36 -8.79 18.72
CA LEU A 106 15.81 -8.92 18.58
C LEU A 106 16.34 -7.60 18.01
N GLU A 107 16.83 -6.73 18.89
CA GLU A 107 17.30 -5.39 18.54
C GLU A 107 18.83 -5.36 18.45
N PRO A 108 19.42 -4.93 17.33
CA PRO A 108 20.88 -4.85 17.24
C PRO A 108 21.39 -3.74 18.17
N ALA A 109 22.37 -4.05 19.01
CA ALA A 109 23.03 -3.05 19.85
C ALA A 109 24.01 -2.18 19.05
N VAL A 110 24.48 -2.69 17.90
CA VAL A 110 25.33 -2.00 16.93
C VAL A 110 24.84 -2.32 15.51
N SER A 111 24.94 -1.38 14.57
CA SER A 111 24.41 -1.53 13.20
C SER A 111 25.08 -2.64 12.38
N SER A 112 26.29 -3.05 12.75
CA SER A 112 27.02 -4.15 12.11
C SER A 112 26.43 -5.52 12.44
N SER A 113 25.70 -5.66 13.55
CA SER A 113 25.10 -6.93 13.98
C SER A 113 24.17 -7.52 12.91
N LYS A 114 24.15 -8.85 12.82
CA LYS A 114 23.31 -9.62 11.89
C LYS A 114 22.60 -10.78 12.59
N ILE A 115 21.39 -11.09 12.11
CA ILE A 115 20.67 -12.31 12.46
C ILE A 115 20.75 -13.25 11.29
N THR A 116 21.34 -14.41 11.52
CA THR A 116 21.49 -15.45 10.53
C THR A 116 20.43 -16.52 10.71
N THR A 117 19.73 -16.87 9.63
CA THR A 117 18.74 -17.94 9.61
C THR A 117 19.14 -18.99 8.59
N VAL A 118 18.93 -20.26 8.92
CA VAL A 118 19.08 -21.37 7.98
C VAL A 118 17.70 -21.94 7.67
N ALA A 119 17.28 -21.82 6.40
CA ALA A 119 16.02 -22.37 5.92
C ALA A 119 16.27 -23.17 4.64
N SER A 120 15.83 -24.43 4.62
CA SER A 120 15.99 -25.34 3.47
C SER A 120 17.42 -25.40 2.92
N GLY A 121 18.41 -25.45 3.81
CA GLY A 121 19.84 -25.51 3.45
C GLY A 121 20.45 -24.19 2.95
N LYS A 122 19.71 -23.08 3.00
CA LYS A 122 20.20 -21.74 2.62
C LYS A 122 20.35 -20.84 3.84
N THR A 123 21.47 -20.14 3.88
CA THR A 123 21.82 -19.16 4.91
C THR A 123 21.48 -17.75 4.45
N ASN A 124 20.67 -17.05 5.24
CA ASN A 124 20.27 -15.66 5.00
C ASN A 124 20.65 -14.80 6.21
N ARG A 125 21.13 -13.57 5.98
CA ARG A 125 21.62 -12.66 7.02
C ARG A 125 20.80 -11.38 7.03
N TYR A 126 20.14 -11.06 8.14
CA TYR A 126 19.26 -9.91 8.28
C TYR A 126 19.89 -8.86 9.18
N GLY A 127 19.88 -7.61 8.73
CA GLY A 127 20.14 -6.44 9.58
C GLY A 127 18.85 -5.90 10.20
N GLY A 128 18.98 -4.83 10.99
CA GLY A 128 17.84 -4.19 11.63
C GLY A 128 17.24 -5.02 12.76
N ILE A 129 15.99 -4.71 13.11
CA ILE A 129 15.28 -5.35 14.23
C ILE A 129 14.45 -6.52 13.69
N ILE A 130 14.44 -7.64 14.39
CA ILE A 130 13.53 -8.76 14.10
C ILE A 130 12.50 -8.87 15.24
N GLN A 131 11.23 -8.65 14.91
CA GLN A 131 10.11 -8.96 15.78
C GLN A 131 9.61 -10.37 15.46
N LEU A 132 9.47 -11.22 16.46
CA LEU A 132 8.85 -12.53 16.36
C LEU A 132 7.46 -12.45 16.96
N LYS A 133 6.43 -12.87 16.22
CA LYS A 133 5.04 -12.95 16.68
C LYS A 133 4.36 -14.22 16.18
N VAL A 134 3.33 -14.71 16.87
CA VAL A 134 2.55 -15.85 16.37
C VAL A 134 1.48 -15.36 15.40
N SER A 135 1.39 -16.00 14.24
CA SER A 135 0.37 -15.75 13.23
C SER A 135 0.01 -17.06 12.54
N GLY A 136 -1.28 -17.41 12.53
CA GLY A 136 -1.75 -18.68 11.94
C GLY A 136 -1.13 -19.93 12.60
N GLY A 137 -0.86 -19.87 13.91
CA GLY A 137 -0.24 -20.98 14.66
C GLY A 137 1.26 -21.20 14.39
N LYS A 138 1.92 -20.29 13.65
CA LYS A 138 3.36 -20.32 13.38
C LYS A 138 4.03 -19.04 13.85
N ILE A 139 5.33 -19.09 14.11
CA ILE A 139 6.14 -17.89 14.28
C ILE A 139 6.24 -17.19 12.92
N LEU A 140 5.87 -15.91 12.88
CA LEU A 140 6.14 -15.00 11.78
C LEU A 140 7.21 -14.00 12.23
N PRO A 141 8.43 -14.09 11.67
CA PRO A 141 9.42 -13.04 11.82
C PRO A 141 9.03 -11.82 11.00
N VAL A 142 9.17 -10.63 11.58
CA VAL A 142 8.94 -9.34 10.93
C VAL A 142 10.22 -8.53 11.06
N ASN A 143 10.85 -8.24 9.93
CA ASN A 143 12.08 -7.46 9.88
C ASN A 143 11.77 -5.97 9.71
N TYR A 144 12.20 -5.18 10.68
CA TYR A 144 12.13 -3.73 10.67
C TYR A 144 13.49 -3.22 10.17
N ILE A 145 13.48 -2.60 9.00
CA ILE A 145 14.71 -2.27 8.28
C ILE A 145 14.53 -0.97 7.47
N ASP A 146 15.60 -0.21 7.28
CA ASP A 146 15.57 0.97 6.43
C ASP A 146 15.50 0.60 4.95
N MET A 147 15.03 1.52 4.11
CA MET A 147 14.81 1.25 2.69
C MET A 147 16.10 0.88 1.92
N GLN A 148 17.26 1.44 2.29
CA GLN A 148 18.51 1.14 1.59
C GLN A 148 18.95 -0.30 1.90
N SER A 149 18.94 -0.67 3.17
CA SER A 149 19.29 -2.03 3.60
C SER A 149 18.28 -3.07 3.11
N TYR A 150 16.99 -2.73 3.03
CA TYR A 150 15.98 -3.56 2.39
C TYR A 150 16.33 -3.86 0.93
N LEU A 151 16.67 -2.83 0.14
CA LEU A 151 17.00 -2.98 -1.27
C LEU A 151 18.26 -3.80 -1.49
N LYS A 152 19.27 -3.70 -0.60
CA LYS A 152 20.43 -4.59 -0.62
C LYS A 152 20.08 -6.06 -0.40
N GLY A 153 18.92 -6.36 0.21
CA GLY A 153 18.40 -7.72 0.34
C GLY A 153 17.36 -8.14 -0.69
N VAL A 154 16.89 -7.22 -1.54
CA VAL A 154 15.99 -7.49 -2.67
C VAL A 154 16.78 -7.68 -3.96
N LEU A 155 17.60 -6.69 -4.32
CA LEU A 155 18.26 -6.63 -5.62
C LEU A 155 19.09 -7.87 -5.98
N PRO A 156 19.82 -8.51 -5.05
CA PRO A 156 20.58 -9.73 -5.37
C PRO A 156 19.74 -10.88 -5.91
N TYR A 157 18.43 -10.85 -5.68
CA TYR A 157 17.49 -11.89 -6.11
C TYR A 157 16.59 -11.44 -7.26
N GLU A 158 16.69 -10.18 -7.67
CA GLU A 158 15.94 -9.63 -8.79
C GLU A 158 16.84 -9.38 -10.01
N ILE A 159 18.10 -8.96 -9.82
CA ILE A 159 19.01 -8.62 -10.93
C ILE A 159 20.43 -9.13 -10.67
N SER A 160 21.12 -9.56 -11.72
CA SER A 160 22.50 -10.04 -11.60
C SER A 160 23.46 -8.90 -11.22
N ASN A 161 24.34 -9.16 -10.25
CA ASN A 161 25.43 -8.24 -9.87
C ASN A 161 26.42 -7.98 -11.02
N SER A 162 26.47 -8.84 -12.04
CA SER A 162 27.33 -8.67 -13.22
C SER A 162 26.72 -7.77 -14.30
N TYR A 163 25.46 -7.36 -14.17
CA TYR A 163 24.85 -6.46 -15.15
C TYR A 163 25.49 -5.07 -15.10
N PRO A 164 25.46 -4.30 -16.20
CA PRO A 164 25.97 -2.94 -16.20
C PRO A 164 25.31 -2.11 -15.10
N ILE A 165 26.09 -1.23 -14.45
CA ILE A 165 25.65 -0.48 -13.28
C ILE A 165 24.36 0.32 -13.53
N GLU A 166 24.17 0.84 -14.73
CA GLU A 166 22.97 1.62 -15.11
C GLU A 166 21.69 0.76 -15.15
N ALA A 167 21.78 -0.52 -15.49
CA ALA A 167 20.66 -1.47 -15.39
C ALA A 167 20.34 -1.77 -13.91
N ILE A 168 21.37 -1.95 -13.08
CA ILE A 168 21.21 -2.19 -11.63
C ILE A 168 20.60 -0.95 -10.94
N LYS A 169 21.02 0.26 -11.30
CA LYS A 169 20.40 1.53 -10.84
C LYS A 169 18.93 1.62 -11.22
N SER A 170 18.59 1.27 -12.46
CA SER A 170 17.20 1.22 -12.93
C SER A 170 16.37 0.26 -12.08
N GLN A 171 16.91 -0.92 -11.76
CA GLN A 171 16.28 -1.88 -10.84
C GLN A 171 16.16 -1.32 -9.42
N ALA A 172 17.18 -0.65 -8.89
CA ALA A 172 17.14 -0.07 -7.55
C ALA A 172 15.99 0.94 -7.39
N ILE A 173 15.87 1.88 -8.33
CA ILE A 173 14.83 2.91 -8.34
C ILE A 173 13.44 2.29 -8.50
N THR A 174 13.30 1.34 -9.43
CA THR A 174 12.03 0.64 -9.66
C THR A 174 11.60 -0.16 -8.43
N SER A 175 12.52 -0.92 -7.82
CA SER A 175 12.26 -1.68 -6.60
C SER A 175 11.91 -0.78 -5.41
N ARG A 176 12.60 0.36 -5.24
CA ARG A 176 12.28 1.33 -4.19
C ARG A 176 10.88 1.90 -4.36
N THR A 177 10.55 2.30 -5.58
CA THR A 177 9.24 2.86 -5.91
C THR A 177 8.14 1.85 -5.65
N PHE A 178 8.32 0.60 -6.08
CA PHE A 178 7.38 -0.50 -5.79
C PHE A 178 7.17 -0.68 -4.29
N ALA A 179 8.25 -0.75 -3.51
CA ALA A 179 8.18 -0.96 -2.07
C ALA A 179 7.38 0.16 -1.39
N LEU A 180 7.67 1.41 -1.74
CA LEU A 180 6.98 2.59 -1.19
C LEU A 180 5.51 2.68 -1.63
N SER A 181 5.20 2.38 -2.88
CA SER A 181 3.81 2.40 -3.39
C SER A 181 2.95 1.28 -2.80
N ASN A 182 3.57 0.23 -2.24
CA ASN A 182 2.90 -0.97 -1.71
C ASN A 182 3.00 -1.12 -0.18
N LEU A 183 3.41 -0.09 0.58
CA LEU A 183 3.56 -0.18 2.04
C LEU A 183 2.30 -0.60 2.81
N ASN A 184 1.11 -0.48 2.21
CA ASN A 184 -0.15 -0.87 2.82
C ASN A 184 -0.67 -2.23 2.35
N LYS A 185 0.08 -2.96 1.51
CA LYS A 185 -0.37 -4.22 0.89
C LYS A 185 -0.78 -5.28 1.90
N HIS A 186 -0.11 -5.32 3.05
CA HIS A 186 -0.36 -6.28 4.13
C HIS A 186 -0.82 -5.60 5.44
N LYS A 187 -1.48 -4.44 5.34
CA LYS A 187 -1.91 -3.64 6.51
C LYS A 187 -2.75 -4.43 7.51
N SER A 188 -3.59 -5.36 7.05
CA SER A 188 -4.40 -6.24 7.90
C SER A 188 -3.58 -7.24 8.72
N GLU A 189 -2.38 -7.59 8.27
CA GLU A 189 -1.44 -8.50 8.93
C GLU A 189 -0.46 -7.76 9.86
N GLY A 190 -0.53 -6.42 9.90
CA GLY A 190 0.36 -5.57 10.68
C GLY A 190 1.80 -5.51 10.16
N ILE A 191 2.00 -5.80 8.88
CA ILE A 191 3.28 -5.68 8.15
C ILE A 191 3.09 -4.81 6.90
N ASN A 192 4.18 -4.27 6.34
CA ASN A 192 4.11 -3.47 5.12
C ASN A 192 4.20 -4.35 3.87
N LEU A 193 5.25 -5.17 3.80
CA LEU A 193 5.60 -6.04 2.67
C LEU A 193 5.88 -7.47 3.16
N CYS A 194 5.97 -8.43 2.25
CA CYS A 194 6.47 -9.78 2.52
C CYS A 194 7.74 -10.09 1.71
N ASP A 195 8.42 -11.17 2.07
CA ASP A 195 9.69 -11.61 1.49
C ASP A 195 9.56 -12.54 0.26
N THR A 196 8.33 -12.80 -0.19
CA THR A 196 8.02 -13.65 -1.34
C THR A 196 7.71 -12.85 -2.59
N THR A 197 7.54 -13.53 -3.72
CA THR A 197 7.13 -12.96 -5.01
C THR A 197 5.77 -12.25 -4.99
N ASN A 198 4.97 -12.42 -3.92
CA ASN A 198 3.77 -11.59 -3.75
C ASN A 198 4.13 -10.12 -3.48
N CYS A 199 5.32 -9.82 -2.96
CA CYS A 199 5.89 -8.48 -2.92
C CYS A 199 7.16 -8.47 -3.76
N GLN A 200 8.32 -8.66 -3.13
CA GLN A 200 9.62 -8.78 -3.79
C GLN A 200 10.42 -9.83 -3.03
N VAL A 201 11.28 -10.56 -3.74
CA VAL A 201 12.08 -11.60 -3.09
C VAL A 201 13.12 -10.92 -2.20
N TYR A 202 12.94 -11.00 -0.89
CA TYR A 202 13.82 -10.41 0.11
C TYR A 202 14.45 -11.52 0.96
N LYS A 203 15.78 -11.62 1.01
CA LYS A 203 16.44 -12.67 1.82
C LYS A 203 17.56 -12.14 2.70
N GLY A 204 17.42 -10.90 3.12
CA GLY A 204 18.44 -10.22 3.90
C GLY A 204 19.65 -9.82 3.06
N GLU A 205 20.60 -9.14 3.70
CA GLU A 205 21.74 -8.51 3.05
C GLU A 205 22.75 -9.56 2.54
N ASN A 206 23.29 -9.31 1.35
CA ASN A 206 24.47 -10.00 0.84
C ASN A 206 25.53 -8.98 0.40
N SER A 207 26.48 -8.72 1.29
CA SER A 207 27.55 -7.72 1.11
C SER A 207 28.60 -8.09 0.05
N SER A 208 28.52 -9.29 -0.53
CA SER A 208 29.42 -9.73 -1.61
C SER A 208 29.14 -9.03 -2.94
N TYR A 209 27.93 -8.46 -3.11
CA TYR A 209 27.49 -7.85 -4.37
C TYR A 209 27.78 -6.35 -4.44
N LYS A 210 29.04 -6.01 -4.71
CA LYS A 210 29.52 -4.62 -4.72
C LYS A 210 28.85 -3.69 -5.74
N ASN A 211 28.46 -4.19 -6.91
CA ASN A 211 27.76 -3.36 -7.90
C ASN A 211 26.33 -3.06 -7.45
N ILE A 212 25.68 -4.01 -6.78
CA ILE A 212 24.36 -3.81 -6.19
C ILE A 212 24.44 -2.78 -5.06
N GLU A 213 25.40 -2.94 -4.14
CA GLU A 213 25.63 -1.99 -3.06
C GLU A 213 25.87 -0.58 -3.60
N LYS A 214 26.74 -0.44 -4.60
CA LYS A 214 27.02 0.83 -5.28
C LYS A 214 25.78 1.43 -5.94
N ALA A 215 24.99 0.64 -6.67
CA ALA A 215 23.78 1.13 -7.34
C ALA A 215 22.70 1.59 -6.35
N VAL A 216 22.51 0.88 -5.24
CA VAL A 216 21.57 1.27 -4.19
C VAL A 216 21.97 2.61 -3.56
N GLU A 217 23.27 2.81 -3.32
CA GLU A 217 23.78 4.06 -2.74
C GLU A 217 23.73 5.24 -3.72
N GLU A 218 24.18 5.06 -4.97
CA GLU A 218 24.15 6.11 -6.00
C GLU A 218 22.72 6.53 -6.40
N THR A 219 21.72 5.72 -6.08
CA THR A 219 20.29 6.01 -6.31
C THR A 219 19.51 6.23 -5.03
N LYS A 220 20.21 6.57 -3.93
CA LYS A 220 19.58 6.78 -2.62
C LYS A 220 18.40 7.74 -2.75
N ASN A 221 17.28 7.33 -2.18
CA ASN A 221 16.02 8.07 -2.17
C ASN A 221 15.42 8.42 -3.54
N MET A 222 15.97 7.94 -4.66
CA MET A 222 15.37 8.15 -5.97
C MET A 222 14.20 7.19 -6.20
N VAL A 223 13.07 7.74 -6.64
CA VAL A 223 11.82 7.02 -6.95
C VAL A 223 11.22 7.54 -8.26
N LEU A 224 10.29 6.79 -8.84
CA LEU A 224 9.47 7.23 -9.97
C LEU A 224 8.13 7.78 -9.49
N THR A 225 7.76 8.97 -9.97
CA THR A 225 6.47 9.60 -9.72
C THR A 225 5.71 9.85 -11.01
N TYR A 226 4.39 9.90 -10.89
CA TYR A 226 3.48 10.32 -11.95
C TYR A 226 2.42 11.23 -11.32
N ASN A 227 2.26 12.44 -11.85
CA ASN A 227 1.35 13.45 -11.30
C ASN A 227 1.54 13.71 -9.79
N GLY A 228 2.81 13.82 -9.34
CA GLY A 228 3.16 14.13 -7.94
C GLY A 228 2.84 13.02 -6.93
N SER A 229 2.58 11.79 -7.40
CA SER A 229 2.40 10.60 -6.57
C SER A 229 3.33 9.49 -7.02
N LEU A 230 3.71 8.58 -6.12
CA LEU A 230 4.50 7.39 -6.47
C LEU A 230 3.84 6.64 -7.63
N ALA A 231 4.63 6.35 -8.66
CA ALA A 231 4.16 5.59 -9.81
C ALA A 231 3.95 4.12 -9.41
N SER A 232 2.93 3.48 -9.98
CA SER A 232 2.74 2.04 -9.91
C SER A 232 3.70 1.37 -10.88
N VAL A 233 4.83 0.86 -10.39
CA VAL A 233 5.86 0.28 -11.24
C VAL A 233 5.93 -1.23 -11.08
N THR A 234 6.25 -1.91 -12.17
CA THR A 234 6.46 -3.37 -12.19
C THR A 234 7.64 -3.69 -13.11
N PHE A 235 8.20 -4.88 -12.95
CA PHE A 235 9.31 -5.35 -13.76
C PHE A 235 9.26 -6.87 -13.91
N GLY A 236 9.95 -7.39 -14.93
CA GLY A 236 10.06 -8.82 -15.19
C GLY A 236 11.36 -9.17 -15.91
N ALA A 237 11.68 -10.45 -15.98
CA ALA A 237 12.96 -10.92 -16.52
C ALA A 237 13.12 -10.59 -18.01
N SER A 238 12.10 -10.84 -18.83
CA SER A 238 12.08 -10.47 -20.26
C SER A 238 10.67 -10.22 -20.75
N ASN A 239 10.52 -9.16 -21.55
CA ASN A 239 9.27 -8.79 -22.21
C ASN A 239 9.15 -9.38 -23.63
N GLY A 240 10.12 -10.16 -24.11
CA GLY A 240 9.96 -10.84 -25.40
C GLY A 240 9.92 -9.91 -26.63
N GLY A 241 10.43 -8.68 -26.51
CA GLY A 241 10.49 -7.70 -27.60
C GLY A 241 9.38 -6.65 -27.58
N TYR A 242 8.36 -6.81 -26.73
CA TYR A 242 7.34 -5.78 -26.51
C TYR A 242 6.95 -5.71 -25.03
N THR A 243 6.92 -4.51 -24.45
CA THR A 243 6.24 -4.31 -23.16
C THR A 243 4.74 -4.53 -23.33
N GLU A 244 4.05 -4.70 -22.21
CA GLU A 244 2.60 -4.87 -22.18
C GLU A 244 1.92 -3.80 -21.33
N SER A 245 0.67 -3.46 -21.69
CA SER A 245 -0.18 -2.62 -20.87
C SER A 245 -0.69 -3.31 -19.61
N SER A 246 -0.64 -2.59 -18.48
CA SER A 246 -1.26 -3.05 -17.24
C SER A 246 -2.77 -3.29 -17.36
N LEU A 247 -3.44 -2.61 -18.31
CA LEU A 247 -4.87 -2.80 -18.57
C LEU A 247 -5.14 -4.20 -19.13
N ASN A 248 -4.32 -4.66 -20.07
CA ASN A 248 -4.49 -5.95 -20.73
C ASN A 248 -4.22 -7.12 -19.76
N ILE A 249 -3.27 -6.97 -18.83
CA ILE A 249 -2.92 -8.05 -17.89
C ILE A 249 -3.75 -8.01 -16.61
N TRP A 250 -3.93 -6.83 -16.00
CA TRP A 250 -4.54 -6.70 -14.67
C TRP A 250 -5.82 -5.88 -14.65
N GLY A 251 -6.21 -5.23 -15.76
CA GLY A 251 -7.40 -4.38 -15.83
C GLY A 251 -7.19 -2.95 -15.30
N SER A 252 -6.04 -2.66 -14.69
CA SER A 252 -5.71 -1.32 -14.20
C SER A 252 -5.05 -0.52 -15.32
N ASN A 253 -5.57 0.67 -15.64
CA ASN A 253 -5.01 1.49 -16.71
C ASN A 253 -4.05 2.54 -16.15
N TYR A 254 -2.75 2.37 -16.42
CA TYR A 254 -1.72 3.37 -16.16
C TYR A 254 -1.13 3.79 -17.51
N SER A 255 -1.27 5.08 -17.88
CA SER A 255 -0.77 5.61 -19.15
C SER A 255 0.74 5.46 -19.33
N TYR A 256 1.48 5.42 -18.22
CA TYR A 256 2.92 5.20 -18.16
C TYR A 256 3.31 3.71 -18.10
N LEU A 257 2.36 2.78 -18.29
CA LEU A 257 2.61 1.37 -18.57
C LEU A 257 1.94 0.97 -19.90
N PRO A 258 2.44 1.45 -21.05
CA PRO A 258 1.87 1.11 -22.36
C PRO A 258 2.55 -0.10 -23.01
N VAL A 259 1.99 -0.53 -24.14
CA VAL A 259 2.65 -1.46 -25.08
C VAL A 259 3.67 -0.67 -25.90
N ILE A 260 4.94 -1.05 -25.83
CA ILE A 260 6.06 -0.42 -26.55
C ILE A 260 6.94 -1.52 -27.14
N GLU A 261 7.36 -1.37 -28.39
CA GLU A 261 8.41 -2.21 -28.98
C GLU A 261 9.74 -2.01 -28.22
N ASP A 262 10.27 -3.09 -27.67
CA ASP A 262 11.55 -3.11 -26.97
C ASP A 262 12.62 -3.83 -27.78
N LYS A 263 13.23 -3.06 -28.70
CA LYS A 263 14.31 -3.52 -29.59
C LYS A 263 15.55 -4.04 -28.86
N TYR A 264 15.66 -3.91 -27.54
CA TYR A 264 16.81 -4.37 -26.77
C TYR A 264 16.60 -5.74 -26.11
N ASP A 265 15.36 -6.23 -26.02
CA ASP A 265 15.05 -7.59 -25.55
C ASP A 265 15.04 -8.58 -26.73
N LYS A 266 16.16 -8.65 -27.47
CA LYS A 266 16.26 -9.39 -28.76
C LYS A 266 16.42 -10.90 -28.65
N ASN A 267 16.91 -11.39 -27.51
CA ASN A 267 17.13 -12.82 -27.25
C ASN A 267 16.36 -13.26 -26.02
N PRO A 268 15.02 -13.13 -26.05
CA PRO A 268 14.20 -13.51 -24.92
C PRO A 268 14.31 -15.02 -24.72
N TRP A 269 14.24 -15.46 -23.46
CA TRP A 269 14.34 -16.88 -23.13
C TRP A 269 13.30 -17.70 -23.92
N PRO A 270 13.72 -18.64 -24.77
CA PRO A 270 12.79 -19.47 -25.50
C PRO A 270 12.11 -20.47 -24.54
N GLU A 271 10.90 -20.86 -24.88
CA GLU A 271 10.15 -21.91 -24.21
C GLU A 271 9.45 -22.80 -25.24
N SER A 272 9.50 -24.11 -24.99
CA SER A 272 8.68 -25.10 -25.69
C SER A 272 8.20 -26.15 -24.70
N LYS A 273 6.89 -26.42 -24.67
CA LYS A 273 6.27 -27.46 -23.86
C LYS A 273 5.28 -28.27 -24.67
N VAL A 274 5.35 -29.59 -24.53
CA VAL A 274 4.47 -30.52 -25.23
C VAL A 274 3.53 -31.18 -24.24
N HIS A 275 2.24 -31.19 -24.56
CA HIS A 275 1.19 -31.82 -23.78
C HIS A 275 0.36 -32.74 -24.66
N THR A 276 0.03 -33.94 -24.16
CA THR A 276 -1.01 -34.79 -24.78
C THR A 276 -2.39 -34.22 -24.44
N THR A 277 -3.41 -34.54 -25.26
CA THR A 277 -4.82 -34.20 -24.98
C THR A 277 -5.26 -34.67 -23.59
N ALA A 278 -4.84 -35.88 -23.17
CA ALA A 278 -5.15 -36.41 -21.84
C ALA A 278 -4.49 -35.62 -20.70
N SER A 279 -3.26 -35.13 -20.90
CA SER A 279 -2.59 -34.30 -19.90
C SER A 279 -3.23 -32.92 -19.76
N ILE A 280 -3.73 -32.34 -20.86
CA ILE A 280 -4.48 -31.07 -20.85
C ILE A 280 -5.80 -31.26 -20.10
N ASP A 281 -6.54 -32.33 -20.40
CA ASP A 281 -7.78 -32.66 -19.69
C ASP A 281 -7.56 -32.74 -18.17
N THR A 282 -6.51 -33.46 -17.76
CA THR A 282 -6.13 -33.58 -16.34
C THR A 282 -5.77 -32.23 -15.73
N LEU A 283 -4.98 -31.40 -16.42
CA LEU A 283 -4.60 -30.07 -15.94
C LEU A 283 -5.84 -29.16 -15.78
N LEU A 284 -6.72 -29.13 -16.77
CA LEU A 284 -7.94 -28.31 -16.72
C LEU A 284 -8.86 -28.74 -15.58
N LYS A 285 -9.02 -30.04 -15.34
CA LYS A 285 -9.76 -30.58 -14.18
C LYS A 285 -9.09 -30.21 -12.86
N SER A 286 -7.77 -30.34 -12.77
CA SER A 286 -7.02 -30.00 -11.55
C SER A 286 -7.14 -28.52 -11.16
N LYS A 287 -7.36 -27.64 -12.15
CA LYS A 287 -7.59 -26.20 -11.95
C LYS A 287 -9.07 -25.86 -11.73
N GLY A 288 -9.97 -26.83 -11.82
CA GLY A 288 -11.41 -26.63 -11.69
C GLY A 288 -12.06 -25.97 -12.91
N TYR A 289 -11.39 -25.93 -14.06
CA TYR A 289 -11.96 -25.42 -15.30
C TYR A 289 -12.92 -26.41 -15.96
N LEU A 290 -12.70 -27.71 -15.73
CA LEU A 290 -13.57 -28.81 -16.14
C LEU A 290 -13.95 -29.68 -14.94
N LYS A 291 -15.14 -30.28 -14.98
CA LYS A 291 -15.61 -31.30 -14.03
C LYS A 291 -15.03 -32.67 -14.34
N SER A 292 -15.14 -33.61 -13.41
CA SER A 292 -14.61 -34.97 -13.57
C SER A 292 -15.24 -35.75 -14.73
N ASP A 293 -16.51 -35.49 -15.03
CA ASP A 293 -17.31 -36.11 -16.10
C ASP A 293 -17.30 -35.33 -17.42
N GLU A 294 -16.60 -34.19 -17.47
CA GLU A 294 -16.34 -33.44 -18.69
C GLU A 294 -15.03 -33.91 -19.35
N ARG A 295 -14.89 -33.72 -20.67
CA ARG A 295 -13.71 -34.14 -21.43
C ARG A 295 -13.25 -33.05 -22.38
N PHE A 296 -11.99 -32.63 -22.26
CA PHE A 296 -11.34 -31.75 -23.21
C PHE A 296 -11.31 -32.37 -24.62
N LEU A 297 -11.71 -31.58 -25.63
CA LEU A 297 -11.70 -31.98 -27.03
C LEU A 297 -10.57 -31.29 -27.78
N LYS A 298 -10.57 -29.96 -27.78
CA LYS A 298 -9.58 -29.14 -28.49
C LYS A 298 -9.56 -27.71 -27.98
N PHE A 299 -8.52 -26.96 -28.36
CA PHE A 299 -8.58 -25.51 -28.26
C PHE A 299 -9.37 -24.93 -29.44
N GLY A 300 -10.17 -23.90 -29.16
CA GLY A 300 -10.90 -23.09 -30.13
C GLY A 300 -10.07 -21.88 -30.55
N GLU A 301 -10.69 -20.70 -30.53
CA GLU A 301 -9.99 -19.45 -30.81
C GLU A 301 -8.93 -19.12 -29.74
N VAL A 302 -7.78 -18.60 -30.20
CA VAL A 302 -6.70 -18.09 -29.33
C VAL A 302 -6.47 -16.63 -29.69
N VAL A 303 -6.99 -15.74 -28.85
CA VAL A 303 -6.92 -14.29 -29.04
C VAL A 303 -5.63 -13.77 -28.46
N LYS A 304 -4.95 -12.91 -29.24
CA LYS A 304 -3.73 -12.22 -28.81
C LYS A 304 -3.94 -10.72 -28.78
N ASN A 305 -3.26 -10.07 -27.85
CA ASN A 305 -3.20 -8.62 -27.82
C ASN A 305 -2.13 -8.06 -28.78
N SER A 306 -2.00 -6.74 -28.83
CA SER A 306 -1.06 -6.05 -29.72
C SER A 306 0.42 -6.33 -29.44
N SER A 307 0.76 -6.88 -28.26
CA SER A 307 2.11 -7.33 -27.94
C SER A 307 2.34 -8.82 -28.27
N SER A 308 1.41 -9.44 -29.00
CA SER A 308 1.40 -10.86 -29.39
C SER A 308 1.25 -11.86 -28.23
N ARG A 309 0.88 -11.38 -27.04
CA ARG A 309 0.58 -12.23 -25.88
C ARG A 309 -0.84 -12.77 -25.97
N VAL A 310 -1.02 -14.04 -25.64
CA VAL A 310 -2.34 -14.68 -25.53
C VAL A 310 -3.12 -14.00 -24.41
N SER A 311 -4.24 -13.39 -24.76
CA SER A 311 -5.17 -12.74 -23.82
C SER A 311 -6.36 -13.61 -23.49
N GLU A 312 -6.84 -14.40 -24.46
CA GLU A 312 -7.94 -15.34 -24.28
C GLU A 312 -7.67 -16.64 -25.06
N MET A 313 -8.08 -17.77 -24.48
CA MET A 313 -7.94 -19.09 -25.10
C MET A 313 -9.20 -19.91 -24.84
N GLU A 314 -9.88 -20.31 -25.91
CA GLU A 314 -11.06 -21.16 -25.84
C GLU A 314 -10.69 -22.62 -25.63
N VAL A 315 -11.35 -23.23 -24.66
CA VAL A 315 -11.29 -24.66 -24.36
C VAL A 315 -12.63 -25.26 -24.75
N ILE A 316 -12.65 -26.10 -25.77
CA ILE A 316 -13.84 -26.83 -26.21
C ILE A 316 -13.82 -28.20 -25.53
N TYR A 317 -14.91 -28.55 -24.86
CA TYR A 317 -15.06 -29.79 -24.11
C TYR A 317 -16.44 -30.40 -24.33
N SER A 318 -16.59 -31.69 -24.04
CA SER A 318 -17.89 -32.37 -24.00
C SER A 318 -18.27 -32.78 -22.58
N ASP A 319 -19.55 -32.75 -22.27
CA ASP A 319 -20.08 -33.38 -21.05
C ASP A 319 -20.28 -34.91 -21.21
N ARG A 320 -20.83 -35.55 -20.18
CA ARG A 320 -21.14 -36.99 -20.18
C ARG A 320 -22.13 -37.41 -21.27
N SER A 321 -23.00 -36.51 -21.72
CA SER A 321 -23.95 -36.76 -22.82
C SER A 321 -23.32 -36.64 -24.21
N GLY A 322 -22.08 -36.13 -24.29
CA GLY A 322 -21.41 -35.81 -25.55
C GLY A 322 -21.71 -34.40 -26.06
N SER A 323 -22.51 -33.61 -25.33
CA SER A 323 -22.83 -32.23 -25.70
C SER A 323 -21.61 -31.35 -25.53
N GLN A 324 -21.28 -30.56 -26.56
CA GLN A 324 -20.12 -29.68 -26.54
C GLN A 324 -20.42 -28.34 -25.87
N SER A 325 -19.42 -27.80 -25.19
CA SER A 325 -19.46 -26.49 -24.53
C SER A 325 -18.07 -25.86 -24.57
N THR A 326 -18.02 -24.55 -24.32
CA THR A 326 -16.78 -23.77 -24.35
C THR A 326 -16.50 -23.15 -22.98
N LYS A 327 -15.25 -23.25 -22.54
CA LYS A 327 -14.71 -22.53 -21.40
C LYS A 327 -13.62 -21.57 -21.89
N LEU A 328 -13.74 -20.30 -21.53
CA LEU A 328 -12.75 -19.28 -21.89
C LEU A 328 -11.75 -19.11 -20.75
N LEU A 329 -10.46 -19.35 -21.04
CA LEU A 329 -9.35 -18.98 -20.18
C LEU A 329 -8.91 -17.55 -20.53
N LYS A 330 -8.75 -16.67 -19.55
CA LYS A 330 -8.46 -15.25 -19.74
C LYS A 330 -7.17 -14.82 -19.05
N LYS A 331 -6.54 -13.77 -19.58
CA LYS A 331 -5.33 -13.14 -19.01
C LYS A 331 -4.24 -14.19 -18.82
N GLU A 332 -3.71 -14.38 -17.61
CA GLU A 332 -2.66 -15.39 -17.41
C GLU A 332 -3.15 -16.78 -16.99
N GLU A 333 -4.45 -17.04 -16.96
CA GLU A 333 -4.98 -18.38 -16.73
C GLU A 333 -4.33 -19.45 -17.63
N PRO A 334 -4.12 -19.24 -18.95
CA PRO A 334 -3.38 -20.18 -19.79
C PRO A 334 -1.94 -20.38 -19.29
N ARG A 335 -1.23 -19.29 -18.97
CA ARG A 335 0.15 -19.35 -18.48
C ARG A 335 0.28 -20.20 -17.21
N TRP A 336 -0.57 -19.96 -16.21
CA TRP A 336 -0.51 -20.72 -14.94
C TRP A 336 -1.00 -22.16 -15.08
N THR A 337 -1.94 -22.41 -16.00
CA THR A 337 -2.48 -23.76 -16.26
C THR A 337 -1.43 -24.67 -16.88
N PHE A 338 -0.71 -24.17 -17.88
CA PHE A 338 0.30 -24.93 -18.62
C PHE A 338 1.73 -24.68 -18.10
N GLY A 339 1.86 -23.92 -17.01
CA GLY A 339 3.11 -23.62 -16.31
C GLY A 339 4.11 -22.84 -17.16
N LEU A 340 3.66 -22.02 -18.10
CA LEU A 340 4.49 -21.30 -19.05
C LEU A 340 5.21 -20.11 -18.39
N ARG A 341 6.35 -19.72 -18.94
CA ARG A 341 7.16 -18.58 -18.48
C ARG A 341 6.49 -17.24 -18.75
N SER A 342 5.70 -17.12 -19.81
CA SER A 342 5.04 -15.89 -20.22
C SER A 342 3.69 -16.19 -20.93
N MET A 343 2.94 -15.13 -21.26
CA MET A 343 1.79 -15.21 -22.17
C MET A 343 2.18 -15.08 -23.66
N LEU A 344 3.46 -14.86 -23.96
CA LEU A 344 3.96 -14.70 -25.33
C LEU A 344 4.28 -16.09 -25.91
N PHE A 345 3.24 -16.78 -26.35
CA PHE A 345 3.35 -18.11 -26.94
C PHE A 345 2.35 -18.33 -28.09
N ASN A 346 2.62 -19.39 -28.85
CA ASN A 346 1.76 -20.01 -29.84
C ASN A 346 1.42 -21.42 -29.36
N VAL A 347 0.26 -21.94 -29.77
CA VAL A 347 -0.14 -23.32 -29.55
C VAL A 347 -0.40 -23.98 -30.89
N ASN A 348 0.26 -25.11 -31.14
CA ASN A 348 0.11 -25.87 -32.38
C ASN A 348 -0.29 -27.31 -32.04
N TYR A 349 -1.30 -27.84 -32.72
CA TYR A 349 -1.71 -29.23 -32.59
C TYR A 349 -1.01 -30.11 -33.62
N ASN A 350 -0.59 -31.31 -33.21
CA ASN A 350 -0.02 -32.33 -34.07
C ASN A 350 -0.91 -33.57 -34.04
N ASP A 351 -1.67 -33.79 -35.12
CA ASP A 351 -2.61 -34.89 -35.26
C ASP A 351 -1.94 -36.27 -35.13
N LYS A 352 -0.71 -36.42 -35.65
CA LYS A 352 0.00 -37.71 -35.69
C LYS A 352 0.21 -38.28 -34.30
N ASN A 353 0.48 -37.41 -33.34
CA ASN A 353 0.83 -37.79 -31.97
C ASN A 353 -0.24 -37.37 -30.95
N SER A 354 -1.33 -36.72 -31.40
CA SER A 354 -2.36 -36.13 -30.54
C SER A 354 -1.79 -35.23 -29.44
N THR A 355 -0.85 -34.36 -29.82
CA THR A 355 -0.16 -33.45 -28.89
C THR A 355 -0.32 -31.99 -29.27
N TYR A 356 -0.35 -31.14 -28.25
CA TYR A 356 -0.24 -29.69 -28.37
C TYR A 356 1.16 -29.25 -27.97
N THR A 357 1.78 -28.44 -28.82
CA THR A 357 3.07 -27.80 -28.55
C THR A 357 2.84 -26.32 -28.28
N PHE A 358 3.15 -25.89 -27.06
CA PHE A 358 3.20 -24.49 -26.65
C PHE A 358 4.61 -23.98 -26.88
N SER A 359 4.78 -23.04 -27.81
CA SER A 359 6.09 -22.48 -28.19
C SER A 359 6.08 -20.97 -28.08
N GLY A 360 7.05 -20.40 -27.38
CA GLY A 360 7.03 -18.99 -27.03
C GLY A 360 8.37 -18.46 -26.55
N SER A 361 8.34 -17.26 -26.01
CA SER A 361 9.53 -16.64 -25.43
C SER A 361 9.20 -15.63 -24.32
N GLY A 362 10.24 -15.09 -23.71
CA GLY A 362 10.13 -14.12 -22.63
C GLY A 362 9.88 -14.78 -21.28
N TYR A 363 9.87 -13.97 -20.23
CA TYR A 363 9.69 -14.46 -18.87
C TYR A 363 9.07 -13.36 -18.01
N GLY A 364 7.81 -13.56 -17.62
CA GLY A 364 7.05 -12.62 -16.81
C GLY A 364 5.79 -12.11 -17.51
N HIS A 365 5.14 -11.14 -16.88
CA HIS A 365 3.91 -10.51 -17.38
C HIS A 365 4.15 -9.58 -18.58
N GLY A 366 5.37 -9.07 -18.76
CA GLY A 366 5.70 -8.12 -19.84
C GLY A 366 5.38 -6.66 -19.56
N VAL A 367 4.57 -6.37 -18.55
CA VAL A 367 4.28 -5.00 -18.08
C VAL A 367 5.50 -4.36 -17.41
N GLY A 368 5.78 -3.10 -17.73
CA GLY A 368 6.85 -2.32 -17.10
C GLY A 368 8.26 -2.68 -17.58
N MET A 369 9.24 -2.64 -16.67
CA MET A 369 10.65 -2.77 -17.02
C MET A 369 11.07 -4.21 -17.30
N SER A 370 11.65 -4.46 -18.48
CA SER A 370 12.38 -5.72 -18.75
C SER A 370 13.80 -5.64 -18.20
N GLN A 371 14.21 -6.63 -17.42
CA GLN A 371 15.57 -6.72 -16.88
C GLN A 371 16.59 -7.02 -17.97
N LEU A 372 16.25 -7.91 -18.92
CA LEU A 372 17.10 -8.20 -20.07
C LEU A 372 17.21 -7.00 -21.00
N GLY A 373 16.10 -6.30 -21.27
CA GLY A 373 16.11 -5.09 -22.07
C GLY A 373 16.84 -3.93 -21.38
N ALA A 374 16.70 -3.75 -20.06
CA ALA A 374 17.46 -2.77 -19.28
C ALA A 374 18.97 -3.03 -19.33
N LYS A 375 19.38 -4.31 -19.22
CA LYS A 375 20.77 -4.73 -19.41
C LYS A 375 21.28 -4.33 -20.79
N ALA A 376 20.60 -4.76 -21.86
CA ALA A 376 21.03 -4.51 -23.23
C ALA A 376 21.05 -3.00 -23.58
N ARG A 377 20.12 -2.21 -23.04
CA ARG A 377 20.16 -0.74 -23.15
C ARG A 377 21.37 -0.14 -22.47
N ALA A 378 21.69 -0.61 -21.26
CA ALA A 378 22.87 -0.15 -20.55
C ALA A 378 24.18 -0.56 -21.25
N GLU A 379 24.24 -1.75 -21.85
CA GLU A 379 25.36 -2.19 -22.72
C GLU A 379 25.49 -1.30 -23.96
N ALA A 380 24.38 -0.78 -24.49
CA ALA A 380 24.37 0.23 -25.55
C ALA A 380 24.60 1.68 -25.07
N GLY A 381 25.01 1.86 -23.82
CA GLY A 381 25.42 3.17 -23.27
C GLY A 381 24.29 4.02 -22.69
N HIS A 382 23.05 3.52 -22.65
CA HIS A 382 21.94 4.26 -22.05
C HIS A 382 22.13 4.37 -20.53
N LYS A 383 21.91 5.57 -19.99
CA LYS A 383 21.89 5.80 -18.53
C LYS A 383 20.56 5.37 -17.92
N TYR A 384 20.53 5.16 -16.60
CA TYR A 384 19.33 4.72 -15.89
C TYR A 384 18.11 5.64 -16.15
N ILE A 385 18.33 6.95 -16.29
CA ILE A 385 17.28 7.92 -16.65
C ILE A 385 16.63 7.60 -18.01
N ASN A 386 17.42 7.20 -19.01
CA ASN A 386 16.92 6.85 -20.34
C ASN A 386 16.23 5.47 -20.34
N ILE A 387 16.76 4.52 -19.55
CA ILE A 387 16.17 3.19 -19.39
C ILE A 387 14.79 3.31 -18.73
N LEU A 388 14.70 4.01 -17.60
CA LEU A 388 13.44 4.20 -16.88
C LEU A 388 12.46 5.05 -17.68
N GLY A 389 12.92 6.10 -18.37
CA GLY A 389 12.09 6.91 -19.25
C GLY A 389 11.49 6.14 -20.43
N PHE A 390 12.16 5.07 -20.89
CA PHE A 390 11.61 4.17 -21.90
C PHE A 390 10.50 3.26 -21.32
N TYR A 391 10.76 2.61 -20.18
CA TYR A 391 9.80 1.64 -19.61
C TYR A 391 8.63 2.28 -18.87
N PHE A 392 8.81 3.50 -18.37
CA PHE A 392 7.83 4.26 -17.61
C PHE A 392 7.68 5.67 -18.19
N PRO A 393 7.20 5.82 -19.44
CA PRO A 393 7.12 7.12 -20.09
C PRO A 393 6.26 8.09 -19.31
N SER A 394 6.61 9.37 -19.32
CA SER A 394 5.93 10.45 -18.56
C SER A 394 6.04 10.35 -17.04
N THR A 395 6.80 9.39 -16.50
CA THR A 395 7.21 9.43 -15.09
C THR A 395 8.42 10.34 -14.89
N ILE A 396 8.59 10.85 -13.67
CA ILE A 396 9.70 11.70 -13.26
C ILE A 396 10.48 10.98 -12.17
N ILE A 397 11.80 11.06 -12.22
CA ILE A 397 12.64 10.65 -11.09
C ILE A 397 12.64 11.79 -10.06
N GLU A 398 12.15 11.50 -8.87
CA GLU A 398 12.18 12.42 -7.73
C GLU A 398 13.03 11.83 -6.59
N VAL A 399 13.64 12.70 -5.79
CA VAL A 399 14.34 12.33 -4.57
C VAL A 399 13.38 12.56 -3.40
N VAL A 400 13.03 11.48 -2.69
CA VAL A 400 12.14 11.56 -1.52
C VAL A 400 12.92 11.86 -0.24
N ASN A 401 12.44 12.80 0.55
CA ASN A 401 13.05 13.05 1.85
C ASN A 401 12.60 11.96 2.84
N THR A 402 13.56 11.37 3.55
CA THR A 402 13.28 10.72 4.82
C THR A 402 12.75 11.78 5.76
N SER A 403 11.64 11.53 6.45
CA SER A 403 11.20 12.42 7.53
C SER A 403 12.36 12.58 8.51
N GLU A 404 13.02 13.74 8.54
CA GLU A 404 13.98 14.04 9.59
C GLU A 404 13.22 14.08 10.92
N GLY A 405 13.46 13.09 11.77
CA GLY A 405 13.13 13.16 13.18
C GLY A 405 11.85 12.43 13.60
N GLU A 406 11.88 11.11 13.65
CA GLU A 406 11.36 10.38 14.80
C GLU A 406 12.06 9.03 14.88
N LYS A 407 12.99 8.86 15.85
CA LYS A 407 13.52 7.53 16.19
C LYS A 407 12.33 6.57 16.26
N PRO A 408 12.39 5.39 15.61
CA PRO A 408 11.28 4.45 15.61
C PRO A 408 10.79 4.23 17.04
N ILE A 409 9.58 4.68 17.35
CA ILE A 409 8.96 4.40 18.65
C ILE A 409 8.58 2.92 18.60
N LEU A 410 9.49 2.08 19.08
CA LEU A 410 9.19 0.68 19.34
C LEU A 410 8.01 0.61 20.31
N PRO A 411 7.08 -0.34 20.13
CA PRO A 411 6.04 -0.57 21.13
C PRO A 411 6.69 -0.72 22.51
N PRO A 412 6.10 -0.19 23.59
CA PRO A 412 6.65 -0.38 24.92
C PRO A 412 6.85 -1.87 25.17
N LEU A 413 8.06 -2.24 25.60
CA LEU A 413 8.42 -3.61 25.97
C LEU A 413 7.32 -4.18 26.87
N ASN A 414 6.70 -5.27 26.43
CA ASN A 414 5.66 -5.96 27.19
C ASN A 414 6.27 -6.39 28.55
N PRO A 415 5.52 -6.32 29.67
CA PRO A 415 6.08 -6.68 30.97
C PRO A 415 6.47 -8.17 31.03
N SER A 416 7.41 -8.45 31.94
CA SER A 416 8.18 -9.68 32.13
C SER A 416 7.52 -11.03 31.84
N PRO A 417 8.33 -12.05 31.48
CA PRO A 417 7.91 -13.40 31.15
C PRO A 417 6.97 -14.05 32.17
N THR A 418 5.83 -14.58 31.72
CA THR A 418 5.06 -15.58 32.48
C THR A 418 5.76 -16.94 32.37
N LYS A 419 6.27 -17.45 33.50
CA LYS A 419 6.88 -18.79 33.65
C LYS A 419 5.81 -19.89 33.56
N PRO A 420 6.11 -21.11 33.05
CA PRO A 420 5.17 -22.22 33.07
C PRO A 420 5.23 -22.86 34.46
N GLU A 421 4.12 -22.93 35.17
CA GLU A 421 4.03 -23.63 36.44
C GLU A 421 3.08 -24.84 36.31
N SER A 422 3.56 -25.98 36.80
CA SER A 422 2.87 -27.26 36.81
C SER A 422 1.71 -27.28 37.81
N SER A 423 0.74 -28.13 37.50
CA SER A 423 -0.49 -28.46 38.24
C SER A 423 -0.34 -28.61 39.77
N ASN A 424 -1.16 -27.86 40.54
CA ASN A 424 -2.18 -28.42 41.46
C ASN A 424 -3.04 -27.34 42.17
N LYS A 425 -4.31 -27.24 41.73
CA LYS A 425 -5.58 -26.86 42.44
C LYS A 425 -5.68 -25.54 43.26
N PRO A 426 -6.91 -25.03 43.56
CA PRO A 426 -7.57 -24.02 42.75
C PRO A 426 -7.91 -22.73 43.56
N THR A 427 -7.97 -21.58 42.88
CA THR A 427 -8.86 -20.50 43.33
C THR A 427 -9.28 -19.61 42.17
N THR A 428 -10.60 -19.48 42.03
CA THR A 428 -11.39 -18.67 41.11
C THR A 428 -10.99 -17.19 41.13
N SER A 429 -10.94 -16.54 39.96
CA SER A 429 -12.09 -15.74 39.49
C SER A 429 -12.16 -15.71 37.97
N LYS A 430 -13.28 -16.19 37.43
CA LYS A 430 -13.70 -16.05 36.03
C LYS A 430 -14.08 -14.59 35.79
N ASP A 431 -13.15 -13.74 35.37
CA ASP A 431 -13.49 -12.39 34.93
C ASP A 431 -13.91 -12.45 33.45
N ASN A 432 -15.22 -12.45 33.20
CA ASN A 432 -15.77 -12.62 31.86
C ASN A 432 -15.44 -11.40 30.98
N ILE A 433 -15.09 -11.65 29.72
CA ILE A 433 -14.84 -10.60 28.73
C ILE A 433 -16.19 -10.02 28.29
N LEU A 434 -16.43 -8.74 28.56
CA LEU A 434 -17.63 -8.03 28.15
C LEU A 434 -17.49 -7.37 26.78
N SER A 435 -16.31 -6.82 26.46
CA SER A 435 -16.10 -6.18 25.16
C SER A 435 -14.62 -6.02 24.78
N GLN A 436 -14.33 -6.04 23.49
CA GLN A 436 -12.98 -5.90 22.93
C GLN A 436 -13.02 -5.38 21.49
N VAL A 437 -11.85 -5.05 20.93
CA VAL A 437 -11.73 -4.59 19.54
C VAL A 437 -12.46 -5.52 18.57
N GLY A 438 -13.29 -4.94 17.72
CA GLY A 438 -14.12 -5.67 16.75
C GLY A 438 -15.53 -6.02 17.24
N LYS A 439 -15.84 -5.87 18.54
CA LYS A 439 -17.21 -6.00 19.06
C LYS A 439 -18.03 -4.74 18.75
N ARG A 440 -19.34 -4.92 18.60
CA ARG A 440 -20.31 -3.85 18.31
C ARG A 440 -21.56 -4.02 19.18
N GLY A 441 -22.24 -2.93 19.51
CA GLY A 441 -23.53 -2.97 20.21
C GLY A 441 -23.72 -1.85 21.24
N SER A 442 -24.87 -1.86 21.92
CA SER A 442 -25.26 -0.87 22.94
C SER A 442 -24.28 -0.79 24.10
N LEU A 443 -23.77 -1.93 24.58
CA LEU A 443 -22.77 -1.99 25.66
C LEU A 443 -21.46 -1.28 25.29
N VAL A 444 -21.02 -1.40 24.03
CA VAL A 444 -19.82 -0.69 23.53
C VAL A 444 -20.06 0.82 23.53
N LYS A 445 -21.24 1.24 23.11
CA LYS A 445 -21.65 2.66 23.07
C LYS A 445 -21.69 3.25 24.48
N GLU A 446 -22.17 2.49 25.44
CA GLU A 446 -22.18 2.86 26.86
C GLU A 446 -20.76 3.01 27.42
N ILE A 447 -19.88 2.03 27.18
CA ILE A 447 -18.46 2.08 27.57
C ILE A 447 -17.77 3.31 26.97
N GLN A 448 -17.96 3.58 25.67
CA GLN A 448 -17.41 4.75 24.99
C GLN A 448 -17.92 6.05 25.63
N GLY A 449 -19.22 6.11 25.95
CA GLY A 449 -19.84 7.24 26.64
C GLY A 449 -19.22 7.51 28.01
N SER A 450 -19.08 6.47 28.84
CA SER A 450 -18.48 6.53 30.18
C SER A 450 -17.00 6.95 30.13
N LEU A 451 -16.21 6.39 29.21
CA LEU A 451 -14.80 6.76 29.03
C LEU A 451 -14.64 8.21 28.58
N ASN A 452 -15.48 8.66 27.64
CA ASN A 452 -15.49 10.06 27.19
C ASN A 452 -15.91 11.01 28.31
N TYR A 453 -16.93 10.65 29.09
CA TYR A 453 -17.37 11.42 30.25
C TYR A 453 -16.24 11.56 31.29
N LEU A 454 -15.45 10.51 31.49
CA LEU A 454 -14.31 10.53 32.38
C LEU A 454 -13.07 11.23 31.80
N GLY A 455 -13.00 11.40 30.48
CA GLY A 455 -11.96 12.20 29.78
C GLY A 455 -10.95 11.39 28.97
N TYR A 456 -11.18 10.09 28.75
CA TYR A 456 -10.22 9.17 28.13
C TYR A 456 -10.27 9.12 26.60
N ASN A 457 -11.11 9.94 25.94
CA ASN A 457 -11.21 10.09 24.49
C ASN A 457 -11.33 8.76 23.70
N ALA A 458 -12.45 8.08 23.87
CA ALA A 458 -12.83 6.87 23.16
C ALA A 458 -13.27 7.11 21.69
N GLY A 459 -13.26 8.36 21.21
CA GLY A 459 -13.84 8.74 19.93
C GLY A 459 -15.36 8.92 20.00
N VAL A 460 -16.07 8.84 18.87
CA VAL A 460 -17.54 8.92 18.85
C VAL A 460 -18.11 7.68 19.52
N ALA A 461 -19.07 7.84 20.44
CA ALA A 461 -19.82 6.73 21.02
C ALA A 461 -20.82 6.17 19.99
N ASP A 462 -20.29 5.44 19.01
CA ASP A 462 -21.00 4.87 17.88
C ASP A 462 -21.39 3.39 18.10
N GLY A 463 -20.95 2.79 19.21
CA GLY A 463 -21.18 1.38 19.51
C GLY A 463 -20.23 0.44 18.78
N ILE A 464 -19.14 0.93 18.19
CA ILE A 464 -18.11 0.13 17.53
C ILE A 464 -16.82 0.20 18.34
N PHE A 465 -16.33 -0.95 18.79
CA PHE A 465 -15.13 -1.01 19.62
C PHE A 465 -13.89 -0.94 18.70
N GLY A 466 -13.54 0.28 18.31
CA GLY A 466 -12.38 0.58 17.47
C GLY A 466 -11.12 0.94 18.25
N ASN A 467 -10.08 1.36 17.54
CA ASN A 467 -8.78 1.67 18.14
C ASN A 467 -8.83 2.83 19.14
N ASN A 468 -9.71 3.81 18.95
CA ASN A 468 -9.86 4.92 19.90
C ASN A 468 -10.51 4.44 21.21
N THR A 469 -11.55 3.61 21.13
CA THR A 469 -12.18 2.96 22.29
C THR A 469 -11.17 2.10 23.06
N ALA A 470 -10.37 1.29 22.35
CA ALA A 470 -9.35 0.46 22.98
C ALA A 470 -8.26 1.28 23.67
N LYS A 471 -7.80 2.38 23.04
CA LYS A 471 -6.85 3.32 23.65
C LYS A 471 -7.43 3.97 24.90
N ALA A 472 -8.70 4.38 24.86
CA ALA A 472 -9.39 4.96 26.01
C ALA A 472 -9.55 3.96 27.16
N VAL A 473 -9.89 2.70 26.87
CA VAL A 473 -9.96 1.62 27.88
C VAL A 473 -8.59 1.37 28.51
N LYS A 474 -7.51 1.30 27.72
CA LYS A 474 -6.15 1.16 28.26
C LYS A 474 -5.75 2.34 29.13
N ALA A 475 -6.08 3.56 28.71
CA ALA A 475 -5.79 4.76 29.47
C ALA A 475 -6.57 4.79 30.80
N PHE A 476 -7.83 4.37 30.80
CA PHE A 476 -8.64 4.21 32.01
C PHE A 476 -8.08 3.13 32.94
N GLN A 477 -7.78 1.93 32.40
CA GLN A 477 -7.16 0.84 33.17
C GLN A 477 -5.83 1.26 33.79
N LYS A 478 -5.01 2.02 33.05
CA LYS A 478 -3.75 2.58 33.55
C LYS A 478 -3.98 3.52 34.72
N ALA A 479 -4.91 4.45 34.59
CA ALA A 479 -5.20 5.44 35.64
C ALA A 479 -5.76 4.78 36.92
N GLU A 480 -6.49 3.68 36.75
CA GLU A 480 -7.10 2.91 37.85
C GLU A 480 -6.22 1.77 38.37
N LYS A 481 -4.96 1.68 37.92
CA LYS A 481 -4.01 0.61 38.30
C LYS A 481 -4.52 -0.81 37.99
N LEU A 482 -5.36 -0.95 36.99
CA LEU A 482 -5.78 -2.23 36.41
C LEU A 482 -4.81 -2.67 35.30
N SER A 483 -4.87 -3.96 34.94
CA SER A 483 -4.18 -4.50 33.77
C SER A 483 -4.64 -3.80 32.49
N GLN A 484 -3.72 -3.16 31.77
CA GLN A 484 -3.98 -2.32 30.60
C GLN A 484 -4.21 -3.13 29.31
N THR A 485 -5.13 -4.09 29.36
CA THR A 485 -5.40 -5.02 28.26
C THR A 485 -6.06 -4.33 27.07
N GLY A 486 -6.81 -3.24 27.31
CA GLY A 486 -7.67 -2.62 26.30
C GLY A 486 -8.94 -3.42 26.00
N ILE A 487 -9.17 -4.49 26.76
CA ILE A 487 -10.36 -5.32 26.80
C ILE A 487 -11.14 -4.91 28.04
N VAL A 488 -12.46 -4.76 27.91
CA VAL A 488 -13.34 -4.48 29.05
C VAL A 488 -13.81 -5.81 29.63
N TYR A 489 -13.26 -6.14 30.80
CA TYR A 489 -13.77 -7.19 31.67
C TYR A 489 -14.88 -6.65 32.57
N GLU A 490 -15.62 -7.53 33.23
CA GLU A 490 -16.63 -7.16 34.24
C GLU A 490 -16.04 -6.25 35.32
N SER A 491 -14.85 -6.56 35.82
CA SER A 491 -14.10 -5.71 36.76
C SER A 491 -13.81 -4.30 36.24
N THR A 492 -13.46 -4.18 34.95
CA THR A 492 -13.19 -2.89 34.30
C THR A 492 -14.48 -2.08 34.14
N LYS A 493 -15.59 -2.73 33.78
CA LYS A 493 -16.90 -2.06 33.64
C LYS A 493 -17.44 -1.57 34.98
N ASN A 494 -17.36 -2.39 36.02
CA ASN A 494 -17.81 -2.02 37.37
C ASN A 494 -17.05 -0.81 37.91
N LEU A 495 -15.73 -0.75 37.69
CA LEU A 495 -14.94 0.39 38.12
C LEU A 495 -15.21 1.64 37.27
N LEU A 496 -15.45 1.47 35.97
CA LEU A 496 -15.82 2.55 35.06
C LEU A 496 -17.13 3.22 35.51
N ASP A 497 -18.14 2.44 35.87
CA ASP A 497 -19.43 2.97 36.35
C ASP A 497 -19.28 3.66 37.70
N LYS A 498 -18.46 3.10 38.60
CA LYS A 498 -18.13 3.72 39.89
C LYS A 498 -17.51 5.11 39.69
N ARG A 499 -16.51 5.24 38.81
CA ARG A 499 -15.85 6.53 38.52
C ARG A 499 -16.78 7.53 37.86
N VAL A 500 -17.66 7.09 36.97
CA VAL A 500 -18.68 7.97 36.37
C VAL A 500 -19.60 8.51 37.47
N ASN A 501 -20.01 7.68 38.43
CA ASN A 501 -20.87 8.10 39.53
C ASN A 501 -20.14 8.98 40.56
N GLU A 502 -18.85 8.77 40.80
CA GLU A 502 -18.01 9.65 41.61
C GLU A 502 -17.81 11.02 40.96
N LYS A 503 -17.53 11.06 39.65
CA LYS A 503 -17.39 12.30 38.86
C LYS A 503 -18.71 13.08 38.72
N LYS A 504 -19.86 12.45 39.02
CA LYS A 504 -21.17 13.13 39.09
C LYS A 504 -21.42 13.85 40.41
N LYS A 505 -20.60 13.64 41.46
CA LYS A 505 -20.73 14.38 42.73
C LYS A 505 -20.06 15.76 42.62
N PRO A 506 -20.69 16.84 43.12
CA PRO A 506 -20.34 18.20 42.76
C PRO A 506 -19.14 18.70 43.57
N ASN A 507 -18.10 19.21 42.90
CA ASN A 507 -17.27 20.27 43.47
C ASN A 507 -16.56 21.12 42.40
N SER A 508 -16.90 22.41 42.45
CA SER A 508 -16.24 23.63 41.95
C SER A 508 -15.91 23.82 40.44
N LYS A 509 -16.79 24.62 39.81
CA LYS A 509 -16.65 25.70 38.80
C LYS A 509 -15.95 25.45 37.44
N PRO A 510 -16.62 25.73 36.28
CA PRO A 510 -16.15 25.30 34.96
C PRO A 510 -15.43 26.40 34.15
N ILE A 511 -14.41 25.99 33.38
CA ILE A 511 -13.84 26.74 32.25
C ILE A 511 -14.18 25.93 30.97
N ILE A 512 -14.99 26.51 30.08
CA ILE A 512 -15.48 25.88 28.86
C ILE A 512 -14.62 26.31 27.66
N VAL A 513 -14.05 25.36 26.91
CA VAL A 513 -13.45 25.63 25.59
C VAL A 513 -14.42 25.14 24.52
N ASN A 514 -15.10 26.09 23.84
CA ASN A 514 -16.11 25.82 22.83
C ASN A 514 -15.49 25.48 21.47
N LYS A 515 -15.68 24.24 20.99
CA LYS A 515 -15.38 23.84 19.61
C LYS A 515 -16.36 24.51 18.64
N VAL A 516 -15.83 25.30 17.70
CA VAL A 516 -16.61 25.99 16.65
C VAL A 516 -16.92 25.02 15.51
N ILE A 517 -18.22 24.84 15.22
CA ILE A 517 -18.79 23.93 14.20
C ILE A 517 -18.88 24.60 12.83
N ALA A 518 -19.27 25.88 12.77
CA ALA A 518 -19.32 26.65 11.52
C ALA A 518 -19.14 28.14 11.80
N LYS A 519 -18.47 28.87 10.90
CA LYS A 519 -18.22 30.31 10.99
C LYS A 519 -18.24 30.97 9.61
N SER A 520 -18.11 32.28 9.55
CA SER A 520 -18.01 33.03 8.29
C SER A 520 -16.98 32.39 7.34
N GLY A 521 -17.38 32.17 6.09
CA GLY A 521 -16.56 31.51 5.06
C GLY A 521 -16.66 29.99 5.00
N SER A 522 -17.26 29.33 6.01
CA SER A 522 -17.58 27.89 5.96
C SER A 522 -18.54 27.57 4.79
N ARG A 523 -18.38 26.37 4.21
CA ARG A 523 -19.25 25.87 3.14
C ARG A 523 -19.60 24.40 3.37
N GLY A 524 -20.71 23.94 2.79
CA GLY A 524 -21.07 22.52 2.72
C GLY A 524 -22.34 22.15 3.48
N GLN A 525 -22.57 20.85 3.65
CA GLN A 525 -23.85 20.31 4.12
C GLN A 525 -24.23 20.80 5.53
N ILE A 526 -23.26 20.91 6.44
CA ILE A 526 -23.49 21.43 7.79
C ILE A 526 -23.97 22.89 7.79
N VAL A 527 -23.50 23.69 6.82
CA VAL A 527 -23.95 25.08 6.67
C VAL A 527 -25.39 25.13 6.14
N LYS A 528 -25.74 24.23 5.21
CA LYS A 528 -27.13 24.10 4.72
C LYS A 528 -28.08 23.74 5.86
N GLU A 529 -27.68 22.79 6.70
CA GLU A 529 -28.44 22.40 7.89
C GLU A 529 -28.65 23.56 8.86
N ILE A 530 -27.58 24.31 9.17
CA ILE A 530 -27.65 25.49 10.04
C ILE A 530 -28.57 26.56 9.45
N GLN A 531 -28.43 26.86 8.15
CA GLN A 531 -29.27 27.84 7.46
C GLN A 531 -30.75 27.41 7.47
N ALA A 532 -31.04 26.13 7.22
CA ALA A 532 -32.39 25.59 7.28
C ALA A 532 -33.00 25.68 8.69
N MET A 533 -32.23 25.34 9.73
CA MET A 533 -32.67 25.45 11.13
C MET A 533 -32.95 26.90 11.53
N LEU A 534 -32.09 27.84 11.14
CA LEU A 534 -32.28 29.27 11.42
C LEU A 534 -33.51 29.84 10.71
N ASN A 535 -33.72 29.49 9.44
CA ASN A 535 -34.92 29.89 8.70
C ASN A 535 -36.19 29.32 9.31
N ARG A 536 -36.18 28.04 9.70
CA ARG A 536 -37.30 27.40 10.40
C ARG A 536 -37.65 28.10 11.72
N LEU A 537 -36.64 28.62 12.41
CA LEU A 537 -36.79 29.35 13.67
C LEU A 537 -37.07 30.85 13.48
N GLY A 538 -37.23 31.33 12.25
CA GLY A 538 -37.63 32.72 11.93
C GLY A 538 -36.48 33.73 11.81
N TYR A 539 -35.22 33.31 11.84
CA TYR A 539 -34.05 34.23 11.82
C TYR A 539 -33.57 34.62 10.41
N ASN A 540 -34.42 34.49 9.39
CA ASN A 540 -34.22 34.72 7.95
C ASN A 540 -32.77 34.95 7.50
N VAL A 541 -32.10 33.88 7.10
CA VAL A 541 -30.72 33.90 6.59
C VAL A 541 -30.62 33.87 5.06
N GLY A 542 -31.76 34.00 4.36
CA GLY A 542 -31.86 33.87 2.90
C GLY A 542 -31.95 32.42 2.42
N LYS A 543 -31.69 32.18 1.13
CA LYS A 543 -31.75 30.85 0.52
C LYS A 543 -30.73 29.92 1.16
N VAL A 544 -31.11 28.67 1.40
CA VAL A 544 -30.22 27.61 1.89
C VAL A 544 -29.27 27.18 0.76
N ASP A 545 -28.13 27.85 0.65
CA ASP A 545 -27.13 27.65 -0.40
C ASP A 545 -25.89 26.89 0.09
N GLY A 546 -25.72 26.75 1.41
CA GLY A 546 -24.57 26.09 2.03
C GLY A 546 -23.34 26.97 2.09
N ILE A 547 -23.47 28.29 1.96
CA ILE A 547 -22.38 29.26 2.10
C ILE A 547 -22.64 30.12 3.34
N TYR A 548 -21.72 30.08 4.30
CA TYR A 548 -21.86 30.82 5.56
C TYR A 548 -21.49 32.29 5.34
N GLY A 549 -22.40 33.04 4.71
CA GLY A 549 -22.26 34.44 4.35
C GLY A 549 -22.76 35.41 5.43
N LYS A 550 -22.75 36.71 5.10
CA LYS A 550 -23.11 37.81 6.02
C LYS A 550 -24.51 37.64 6.63
N ASN A 551 -25.48 37.13 5.87
CA ASN A 551 -26.84 36.89 6.35
C ASN A 551 -26.90 35.74 7.36
N THR A 552 -26.13 34.66 7.15
CA THR A 552 -26.03 33.53 8.08
C THR A 552 -25.34 33.92 9.40
N VAL A 553 -24.28 34.75 9.34
CA VAL A 553 -23.64 35.32 10.54
C VAL A 553 -24.64 36.14 11.35
N LYS A 554 -25.41 37.03 10.70
CA LYS A 554 -26.44 37.85 11.35
C LYS A 554 -27.54 36.99 11.98
N GLY A 555 -28.00 35.95 11.29
CA GLY A 555 -29.00 35.02 11.81
C GLY A 555 -28.52 34.26 13.04
N VAL A 556 -27.29 33.74 13.02
CA VAL A 556 -26.70 33.03 14.17
C VAL A 556 -26.47 33.96 15.35
N SER A 557 -25.96 35.17 15.12
CA SER A 557 -25.78 36.16 16.18
C SER A 557 -27.12 36.54 16.82
N SER A 558 -28.18 36.69 16.03
CA SER A 558 -29.53 36.99 16.51
C SER A 558 -30.14 35.84 17.30
N PHE A 559 -29.93 34.60 16.85
CA PHE A 559 -30.34 33.39 17.56
C PHE A 559 -29.60 33.25 18.90
N GLN A 560 -28.29 33.46 18.91
CA GLN A 560 -27.48 33.43 20.14
C GLN A 560 -27.97 34.46 21.15
N ARG A 561 -28.28 35.68 20.69
CA ARG A 561 -28.88 36.73 21.54
C ARG A 561 -30.19 36.26 22.18
N ALA A 562 -31.10 35.71 21.37
CA ALA A 562 -32.40 35.25 21.85
C ALA A 562 -32.30 34.08 22.85
N LYS A 563 -31.26 33.25 22.73
CA LYS A 563 -30.97 32.14 23.66
C LYS A 563 -30.02 32.52 24.81
N LYS A 564 -29.76 33.82 25.01
CA LYS A 564 -28.85 34.35 26.05
C LYS A 564 -27.44 33.74 25.99
N LEU A 565 -26.96 33.44 24.78
CA LEU A 565 -25.59 32.99 24.51
C LEU A 565 -24.71 34.17 24.07
N SER A 566 -23.38 33.95 24.09
CA SER A 566 -22.43 34.90 23.50
C SER A 566 -22.68 35.04 22.00
N GLN A 567 -22.88 36.27 21.54
CA GLN A 567 -23.21 36.61 20.14
C GLN A 567 -21.96 36.58 19.25
N THR A 568 -21.38 35.40 19.06
CA THR A 568 -20.13 35.22 18.32
C THR A 568 -20.34 35.20 16.81
N GLY A 569 -21.60 35.05 16.34
CA GLY A 569 -21.91 34.90 14.91
C GLY A 569 -21.32 33.64 14.29
N SER A 570 -20.78 32.74 15.12
CA SER A 570 -20.24 31.44 14.77
C SER A 570 -21.00 30.39 15.57
N VAL A 571 -21.26 29.23 14.98
CA VAL A 571 -21.97 28.15 15.64
C VAL A 571 -20.97 27.29 16.36
N ASP A 572 -20.99 27.28 17.69
CA ASP A 572 -20.30 26.29 18.52
C ASP A 572 -21.25 25.15 18.93
N GLN A 573 -20.76 24.17 19.68
CA GLN A 573 -21.57 23.02 20.09
C GLN A 573 -22.82 23.41 20.88
N ALA A 574 -22.72 24.42 21.77
CA ALA A 574 -23.86 24.91 22.53
C ALA A 574 -24.92 25.55 21.62
N THR A 575 -24.47 26.40 20.70
CA THR A 575 -25.34 27.07 19.71
C THR A 575 -26.01 26.04 18.80
N TYR A 576 -25.27 25.04 18.29
CA TYR A 576 -25.79 24.01 17.40
C TYR A 576 -26.80 23.09 18.09
N ASN A 577 -26.56 22.72 19.35
CA ASN A 577 -27.50 21.91 20.12
C ASN A 577 -28.83 22.62 20.35
N LEU A 578 -28.82 23.96 20.49
CA LEU A 578 -30.05 24.74 20.61
C LEU A 578 -30.75 24.95 19.28
N LEU A 579 -30.04 24.99 18.14
CA LEU A 579 -30.65 25.07 16.80
C LEU A 579 -31.41 23.80 16.43
N LYS A 580 -31.00 22.65 16.99
CA LYS A 580 -31.62 21.34 16.75
C LYS A 580 -32.92 21.11 17.51
N LYS A 581 -33.11 21.80 18.63
CA LYS A 581 -34.35 21.79 19.41
C LYS A 581 -35.39 22.67 18.71
#